data_AF-A0A562K7A5-F1
#
_entry.id   AF-A0A562K7A5-F1
#
_cell.length_a   1.000
_cell.length_b   1.000
_cell.length_c   1.000
_cell.angle_alpha   90.00
_cell.angle_beta   90.00
_cell.angle_gamma   90.00
#
_symmetry.space_group_name_H-M   'P 1'
#
loop_
_entity.id
_entity.type
_entity.pdbx_description
1 polymer ?
#
loop_
_entity_poly.entity_id
_entity_poly.type
_entity_poly.pdbx_seq_one_letter_code
_entity_poly.pdbx_strand_id
1 'polypeptide(L)' 'MPDKNPINDGMDHLNKIEGYPTDVELKKLPRPLRYFGYFFISFFAVSILFIIIMKFLD' A
#
# COMPACT_ATOMS: atom_id res chain seq x y z
N MET A 1 12.63 0.37 29.22
CA MET A 1 11.55 -0.42 28.58
C MET A 1 10.91 0.53 27.60
N PRO A 2 10.93 0.28 26.29
CA PRO A 2 10.43 1.25 25.33
C PRO A 2 8.94 1.47 25.62
N ASP A 3 8.53 2.72 25.70
CA ASP A 3 7.16 3.14 25.95
C ASP A 3 6.22 2.47 24.95
N LYS A 4 5.52 1.42 25.38
CA LYS A 4 4.53 0.74 24.55
C LYS A 4 3.35 1.69 24.42
N ASN A 5 3.33 2.45 23.32
CA ASN A 5 2.26 3.38 23.02
C ASN A 5 0.90 2.64 23.10
N PRO A 6 -0.08 3.14 23.88
CA PRO A 6 -1.36 2.45 24.07
C PRO A 6 -2.13 2.26 22.75
N ILE A 7 -1.86 3.12 21.75
CA ILE A 7 -2.39 3.01 20.39
C ILE A 7 -1.85 1.76 19.67
N ASN A 8 -0.58 1.39 19.89
CA ASN A 8 0.00 0.19 19.30
C ASN A 8 -0.60 -1.09 19.91
N ASP A 9 -0.99 -1.06 21.18
CA ASP A 9 -1.63 -2.21 21.84
C ASP A 9 -3.04 -2.49 21.28
N GLY A 10 -3.80 -1.42 21.02
CA GLY A 10 -5.12 -1.53 20.39
C GLY A 10 -5.06 -2.07 18.97
N MET A 11 -4.10 -1.58 18.16
CA MET A 11 -3.90 -2.07 16.80
C MET A 11 -3.36 -3.49 16.77
N ASP A 12 -2.44 -3.86 17.68
CA ASP A 12 -1.95 -5.24 17.79
C ASP A 12 -3.06 -6.22 18.20
N HIS A 13 -3.95 -5.80 19.10
CA HIS A 13 -5.11 -6.60 19.52
C HIS A 13 -6.12 -6.78 18.37
N LEU A 14 -6.43 -5.70 17.64
CA LEU A 14 -7.29 -5.75 16.46
C LEU A 14 -6.67 -6.60 15.35
N ASN A 15 -5.38 -6.43 15.07
CA ASN A 15 -4.65 -7.27 14.11
C ASN A 15 -4.72 -8.75 14.49
N LYS A 16 -4.60 -9.08 15.79
CA LYS A 16 -4.62 -10.46 16.30
C LYS A 16 -6.01 -11.10 16.29
N ILE A 17 -7.07 -10.32 16.54
CA ILE A 17 -8.46 -10.83 16.59
C ILE A 17 -9.11 -10.81 15.22
N GLU A 18 -9.06 -9.67 14.54
CA GLU A 18 -9.77 -9.46 13.27
C GLU A 18 -8.92 -9.87 12.06
N GLY A 19 -7.63 -10.15 12.27
CA GLY A 19 -6.73 -10.55 11.20
C GLY A 19 -6.56 -9.44 10.18
N TYR A 20 -6.29 -8.22 10.64
CA TYR A 20 -6.05 -7.09 9.76
C TYR A 20 -4.79 -7.38 8.91
N PRO A 21 -4.91 -7.47 7.57
CA PRO A 21 -3.79 -7.80 6.72
C PRO A 21 -2.94 -6.55 6.52
N THR A 22 -2.10 -6.22 7.49
CA THR A 22 -1.14 -5.10 7.40
C THR A 22 -0.07 -5.35 6.34
N ASP A 23 0.32 -6.61 6.13
CA ASP A 23 1.30 -7.02 5.12
C ASP A 23 0.62 -7.66 3.92
N VAL A 24 0.30 -6.85 2.91
CA VAL A 24 -0.26 -7.35 1.65
C VAL A 24 0.86 -7.85 0.74
N GLU A 25 1.05 -9.17 0.72
CA GLU A 25 1.93 -9.79 -0.26
C GLU A 25 1.28 -9.83 -1.65
N LEU A 26 1.59 -8.83 -2.48
CA LEU A 26 1.09 -8.71 -3.87
C LEU A 26 1.31 -9.99 -4.72
N LYS A 27 2.35 -10.77 -4.40
CA LYS A 27 2.67 -12.03 -5.09
C LYS A 27 1.70 -13.17 -4.75
N LYS A 28 1.06 -13.13 -3.57
CA LYS A 28 0.09 -14.13 -3.09
C LYS A 28 -1.34 -13.86 -3.58
N LEU A 29 -1.60 -12.71 -4.20
CA LEU A 29 -2.93 -12.36 -4.70
C LEU A 29 -3.35 -13.24 -5.91
N PRO A 30 -4.66 -13.52 -6.07
CA PRO A 30 -5.19 -14.17 -7.27
C PRO A 30 -4.75 -13.44 -8.54
N ARG A 31 -4.50 -14.19 -9.62
CA ARG A 31 -3.97 -13.65 -10.88
C ARG A 31 -4.71 -12.39 -11.37
N PRO A 32 -6.05 -12.33 -11.39
CA PRO A 32 -6.75 -11.13 -11.86
C PRO A 32 -6.44 -9.89 -11.01
N LEU A 33 -6.48 -10.04 -9.69
CA LEU A 33 -6.23 -8.94 -8.76
C LEU A 33 -4.77 -8.49 -8.79
N ARG A 34 -3.85 -9.43 -9.01
CA ARG A 34 -2.42 -9.13 -9.18
C ARG A 34 -2.15 -8.30 -10.44
N TYR A 35 -2.75 -8.67 -11.58
CA TYR A 35 -2.63 -7.87 -12.81
C TYR A 35 -3.27 -6.49 -12.66
N PHE A 36 -4.43 -6.41 -12.01
CA PHE A 36 -5.08 -5.15 -11.69
C PHE A 36 -4.16 -4.24 -10.86
N GLY A 37 -3.56 -4.76 -9.79
CA GLY A 37 -2.62 -4.00 -8.97
C GLY A 37 -1.41 -3.49 -9.76
N TYR A 38 -0.79 -4.33 -10.60
CA TYR A 38 0.33 -3.90 -11.44
C TYR A 38 -0.06 -2.84 -12.48
N PHE A 39 -1.24 -2.97 -13.09
CA PHE A 39 -1.75 -1.96 -14.01
C PHE A 39 -1.91 -0.61 -13.32
N PHE A 40 -2.55 -0.56 -12.15
CA PHE A 40 -2.78 0.68 -11.42
C PHE A 40 -1.49 1.34 -10.94
N ILE A 41 -0.55 0.57 -10.38
CA ILE A 41 0.76 1.07 -9.96
C ILE A 41 1.49 1.67 -11.17
N SER A 42 1.52 0.96 -12.30
CA SER A 42 2.18 1.44 -13.51
C SER A 42 1.49 2.68 -14.09
N PHE A 43 0.16 2.70 -14.11
CA PHE A 43 -0.61 3.83 -14.61
C PHE A 43 -0.29 5.10 -13.82
N PHE A 44 -0.39 5.04 -12.49
CA PHE A 44 -0.10 6.21 -11.66
C PHE A 44 1.36 6.64 -11.73
N ALA A 45 2.32 5.70 -11.76
CA ALA A 45 3.73 6.03 -11.93
C ALA A 45 3.99 6.81 -13.22
N VAL A 46 3.39 6.36 -14.33
CA VAL A 46 3.49 7.04 -15.62
C VAL A 46 2.76 8.39 -15.60
N SER A 47 1.56 8.47 -15.03
CA SER A 47 0.82 9.74 -14.91
C SER A 47 1.58 10.79 -14.10
N ILE A 48 2.17 10.41 -12.96
CA ILE A 48 3.00 11.31 -12.14
C ILE A 48 4.22 11.77 -12.94
N LEU A 49 4.88 10.87 -13.67
CA LEU A 49 6.01 11.23 -14.52
C LEU A 49 5.61 12.28 -15.58
N PHE A 50 4.46 12.10 -16.24
CA PHE A 50 3.94 13.09 -17.20
C PHE A 50 3.64 14.44 -16.55
N ILE A 51 3.04 14.47 -15.35
CA ILE A 51 2.79 15.72 -14.62
C ILE A 51 4.10 16.45 -14.34
N ILE A 52 5.12 15.71 -13.90
CA ILE A 52 6.45 16.27 -13.63
C ILE A 52 7.05 16.84 -14.92
N ILE A 53 7.01 16.09 -16.03
CA ILE A 53 7.52 16.54 -17.32
C ILE A 53 6.79 17.81 -17.78
N MET A 54 5.46 17.85 -17.73
CA MET A 54 4.66 19.02 -18.10
C MET A 54 5.06 20.25 -17.31
N LYS A 55 5.30 20.11 -15.99
CA LYS A 55 5.75 21.21 -15.13
C LYS A 55 7.11 21.80 -15.56
N PHE A 56 7.94 21.03 -16.25
CA PHE A 56 9.23 21.50 -16.77
C PHE A 56 9.17 21.98 -18.22
N LEU A 57 8.04 21.76 -18.92
CA LEU A 57 7.80 22.28 -20.28
C LEU A 57 7.05 23.62 -20.29
N ASP A 58 6.33 23.94 -19.20
CA ASP A 58 5.85 25.29 -18.88
C ASP A 58 7.00 26.20 -18.39
#